data_AF-A0A355HB27-F1
#
_entry.id   AF-A0A355HB27-F1
#
_cell.length_a   1.000
_cell.length_b   1.000
_cell.length_c   1.000
_cell.angle_alpha   90.00
_cell.angle_beta   90.00
_cell.angle_gamma   90.00
#
_symmetry.space_group_name_H-M   'P 1'
#
loop_
_entity.id
_entity.type
_entity.pdbx_description
1 polymer ?
#
loop_
_entity_poly.entity_id
_entity_poly.type
_entity_poly.pdbx_seq_one_letter_code
_entity_poly.pdbx_strand_id
1 'polypeptide(L)'
;MKAITIRGVDKDLENKLKGTAKSESLSVNQLILNSLRKSLGLEKNKIHTRQYSDLNFLFGKWTEDEYEAFEKTQKNFQSIDAELWK
;
A
#
# COMPACT_ATOMS: atom_id res chain seq x y z
N MET A 1 21.72 11.17 21.12
CA MET A 1 22.65 10.46 20.20
C MET A 1 23.48 11.48 19.44
N LYS A 2 24.72 11.13 19.07
CA LYS A 2 25.54 11.97 18.19
C LYS A 2 24.83 12.16 16.85
N ALA A 3 24.79 13.39 16.36
CA ALA A 3 24.28 13.68 15.02
C ALA A 3 25.17 13.00 13.98
N ILE A 4 24.56 12.32 13.01
CA ILE A 4 25.26 11.73 11.87
C ILE A 4 24.91 12.60 10.66
N THR A 5 25.93 13.12 9.99
CA THR A 5 25.78 13.83 8.72
C THR A 5 26.12 12.88 7.59
N ILE A 6 25.14 12.56 6.75
CA ILE A 6 25.34 11.75 5.55
C ILE A 6 25.80 12.70 4.44
N ARG A 7 27.01 12.47 3.91
CA ARG A 7 27.59 13.24 2.79
C ARG A 7 27.47 12.44 1.50
N GLY A 8 27.42 13.12 0.36
CA GLY A 8 27.36 12.47 -0.96
C GLY A 8 25.96 12.02 -1.38
N VAL A 9 24.91 12.61 -0.82
CA VAL A 9 23.54 12.43 -1.31
C VAL A 9 23.41 13.18 -2.63
N ASP A 10 23.27 12.46 -3.74
CA ASP A 10 23.01 13.03 -5.05
C ASP A 10 21.56 13.54 -5.18
N LYS A 11 21.30 14.33 -6.22
CA LYS A 11 19.97 14.93 -6.43
C LYS A 11 18.87 13.89 -6.68
N ASP A 12 19.19 12.78 -7.34
CA ASP A 12 18.22 11.73 -7.61
C ASP A 12 17.83 11.00 -6.32
N LEU A 13 18.81 10.72 -5.45
CA LEU A 13 18.58 10.17 -4.13
C LEU A 13 17.79 11.11 -3.24
N GLU A 14 18.11 12.42 -3.24
CA GLU A 14 17.36 13.43 -2.47
C GLU A 14 15.90 13.50 -2.91
N ASN A 15 15.65 13.53 -4.22
CA ASN A 15 14.31 13.57 -4.79
C ASN A 15 13.51 12.31 -4.45
N LYS A 16 14.12 11.13 -4.56
CA LYS A 16 13.48 9.87 -4.17
C LYS A 16 13.16 9.83 -2.68
N LEU A 17 14.10 10.23 -1.82
CA LEU A 17 13.88 10.26 -0.37
C LEU A 17 12.71 11.18 0.00
N LYS A 18 12.66 12.39 -0.57
CA LYS A 18 11.54 13.33 -0.34
C LYS A 18 10.21 12.79 -0.87
N GLY A 19 10.22 12.17 -2.05
CA GLY A 19 9.03 11.56 -2.65
C GLY A 19 8.47 10.43 -1.80
N THR A 20 9.32 9.49 -1.39
CA THR A 20 8.93 8.36 -0.54
C THR A 20 8.49 8.82 0.86
N ALA A 21 9.20 9.79 1.44
CA ALA A 21 8.81 10.37 2.73
C ALA A 21 7.40 10.99 2.66
N LYS A 22 7.09 11.69 1.56
CA LYS A 22 5.76 12.26 1.33
C LYS A 22 4.68 11.20 1.13
N SER A 23 4.95 10.13 0.37
CA SER A 23 3.97 9.05 0.15
C SER A 23 3.69 8.26 1.42
N GLU A 24 4.68 8.07 2.28
CA GLU A 24 4.55 7.34 3.55
C GLU A 24 4.15 8.25 4.73
N SER A 25 3.95 9.55 4.50
CA SER A 25 3.68 10.55 5.54
C SER A 25 4.72 10.56 6.68
N LEU A 26 5.99 10.32 6.33
CA LEU A 26 7.13 10.29 7.25
C LEU A 26 8.03 11.50 7.01
N SER A 27 8.81 11.89 8.02
CA SER A 27 9.93 12.81 7.79
C SER A 27 11.08 12.08 7.09
N VAL A 28 11.88 12.80 6.31
CA VAL A 28 13.07 12.23 5.63
C VAL A 28 14.01 11.57 6.65
N ASN A 29 14.18 12.17 7.83
CA ASN A 29 15.00 11.57 8.90
C ASN A 29 14.42 10.24 9.40
N GLN A 30 13.11 10.17 9.64
CA GLN A 30 12.46 8.92 10.04
C GLN A 30 12.56 7.85 8.96
N LEU A 31 12.39 8.22 7.69
CA LEU A 31 12.56 7.29 6.56
C LEU A 31 13.98 6.71 6.51
N ILE A 32 15.01 7.54 6.70
CA ILE A 32 16.41 7.11 6.73
C ILE A 32 16.66 6.17 7.90
N LEU A 33 16.16 6.49 9.10
CA LEU A 33 16.29 5.62 10.27
C LEU A 33 15.61 4.26 10.06
N ASN A 34 14.37 4.23 9.55
CA ASN A 34 13.66 3.00 9.25
C ASN A 34 14.40 2.17 8.19
N SER A 35 14.93 2.83 7.16
CA SER A 35 15.71 2.17 6.12
C SER A 35 16.98 1.52 6.67
N LEU A 36 17.71 2.21 7.57
CA LEU A 36 18.89 1.68 8.25
C LEU A 36 18.55 0.53 9.20
N ARG A 37 17.47 0.64 9.96
CA ARG A 37 17.01 -0.44 10.85
C ARG A 37 16.62 -1.68 10.05
N LYS A 38 15.93 -1.49 8.93
CA LYS A 38 15.54 -2.57 8.01
C LYS A 38 16.76 -3.22 7.34
N SER A 39 17.73 -2.44 6.86
CA SER A 39 18.93 -2.99 6.21
C SER A 39 19.84 -3.75 7.20
N LEU A 40 19.88 -3.32 8.46
CA LEU A 40 20.62 -3.99 9.53
C LEU A 40 19.84 -5.12 10.21
N GLY A 41 18.64 -5.46 9.73
CA GLY A 41 17.80 -6.52 10.31
C GLY A 41 17.28 -6.24 11.71
N LEU A 42 17.32 -4.98 12.15
CA LEU A 42 16.83 -4.53 13.46
C LEU A 42 15.31 -4.33 13.50
N GLU A 43 14.65 -4.40 12.34
CA GLU A 43 13.19 -4.41 12.22
C GLU A 43 12.69 -5.76 11.69
N LYS A 44 11.72 -6.34 12.40
CA LYS A 44 10.96 -7.48 11.88
C LYS A 44 10.08 -6.99 10.73
N ASN A 45 10.14 -7.67 9.59
CA ASN A 45 9.21 -7.42 8.49
C ASN A 45 7.78 -7.50 9.02
N LYS A 46 7.00 -6.44 8.81
CA LYS A 46 5.58 -6.37 9.12
C LYS A 46 4.79 -7.26 8.15
N ILE A 47 4.93 -8.57 8.27
CA ILE A 47 4.26 -9.54 7.38
C ILE A 47 2.74 -9.46 7.56
N HIS A 48 2.28 -9.27 8.81
CA HIS A 48 0.86 -9.28 9.16
C HIS A 48 0.19 -7.89 9.12
N THR A 49 0.98 -6.81 9.00
CA THR A 49 0.48 -5.43 8.94
C THR A 49 0.93 -4.71 7.68
N ARG A 50 1.28 -5.47 6.63
CA ARG A 50 1.64 -4.92 5.33
C ARG A 50 0.41 -4.33 4.67
N GLN A 51 0.46 -3.04 4.38
CA GLN A 51 -0.55 -2.36 3.57
C GLN A 51 -0.18 -2.50 2.10
N TYR A 52 -1.17 -2.85 1.28
CA TYR A 52 -1.08 -2.90 -0.17
C TYR A 52 -1.97 -1.79 -0.75
N SER A 53 -1.47 -1.08 -1.76
CA SER A 53 -2.14 0.06 -2.38
C SER A 53 -2.25 -0.07 -3.91
N ASP A 54 -1.80 -1.21 -4.44
CA ASP A 54 -1.84 -1.56 -5.86
C ASP A 54 -3.25 -1.57 -6.44
N LEU A 55 -4.26 -1.92 -5.63
CA LEU A 55 -5.67 -1.89 -6.05
C LEU A 55 -6.40 -0.57 -5.73
N ASN A 56 -5.73 0.41 -5.14
CA ASN A 56 -6.39 1.66 -4.71
C ASN A 56 -7.03 2.42 -5.88
N PHE A 57 -6.49 2.27 -7.09
CA PHE A 57 -7.03 2.94 -8.28
C PHE A 57 -8.40 2.39 -8.73
N LEU A 58 -8.81 1.21 -8.25
CA LEU A 58 -10.10 0.60 -8.58
C LEU A 58 -11.25 1.13 -7.71
N PHE A 59 -10.96 1.77 -6.57
CA PHE A 59 -12.00 2.24 -5.66
C PHE A 59 -12.81 3.39 -6.28
N GLY A 60 -14.13 3.26 -6.23
CA GLY A 60 -15.07 4.31 -6.65
C GLY A 60 -15.10 4.58 -8.15
N LYS A 61 -14.71 3.61 -8.98
CA LYS A 61 -14.67 3.75 -10.44
C LYS A 61 -15.99 3.44 -11.15
N TRP A 62 -16.86 2.68 -10.50
CA TRP A 62 -18.10 2.25 -11.11
C TRP A 62 -19.12 3.37 -11.14
N THR A 63 -19.75 3.52 -12.30
CA THR A 63 -20.97 4.30 -12.47
C THR A 63 -22.18 3.52 -11.97
N GLU A 64 -23.29 4.21 -11.72
CA GLU A 64 -24.54 3.57 -11.28
C GLU A 64 -25.05 2.55 -12.31
N ASP A 65 -24.93 2.87 -13.61
CA ASP A 65 -25.35 1.97 -14.69
C ASP A 65 -24.53 0.68 -14.74
N GLU A 66 -23.21 0.77 -14.53
CA GLU A 66 -22.32 -0.40 -14.44
C GLU A 66 -22.62 -1.25 -13.22
N TYR A 67 -22.93 -0.60 -12.09
CA TYR A 67 -23.37 -1.27 -10.87
C TYR A 67 -24.67 -2.04 -11.08
N GLU A 68 -25.69 -1.40 -11.66
CA GLU A 68 -26.97 -2.07 -11.94
C GLU A 68 -26.83 -3.24 -12.92
N ALA A 69 -26.02 -3.08 -13.97
CA ALA A 69 -25.77 -4.13 -14.95
C ALA A 69 -25.11 -5.35 -14.30
N PHE A 70 -24.11 -5.11 -13.45
CA PHE A 70 -23.45 -6.17 -12.70
C PHE A 70 -24.40 -6.87 -11.71
N GLU A 71 -25.16 -6.12 -10.91
CA GLU A 71 -26.12 -6.67 -9.96
C GLU A 71 -27.17 -7.57 -10.65
N LYS A 72 -27.68 -7.14 -11.80
CA LYS A 72 -28.61 -7.95 -12.61
C LYS A 72 -27.99 -9.28 -13.03
N THR A 73 -26.70 -9.30 -13.38
CA THR A 73 -26.00 -10.56 -13.73
C THR A 73 -25.69 -11.44 -12.52
N GLN A 74 -25.41 -10.84 -11.35
CA GLN A 74 -25.07 -11.59 -10.13
C GLN A 74 -26.28 -12.17 -9.41
N LYS A 75 -27.48 -11.61 -9.62
CA LYS A 75 -28.71 -12.06 -8.96
C LYS A 75 -28.97 -13.57 -9.07
N ASN A 76 -28.58 -14.18 -10.20
CA ASN A 76 -28.74 -15.63 -10.42
C ASN A 76 -27.75 -16.47 -9.60
N PHE A 77 -26.58 -15.93 -9.28
CA PHE A 77 -25.54 -16.62 -8.50
C PHE A 77 -25.67 -16.41 -6.99
N GLN A 78 -26.51 -15.47 -6.55
CA GLN A 78 -26.78 -15.20 -5.13
C GLN A 78 -27.86 -16.13 -4.55
N SER A 79 -28.59 -16.88 -5.38
CA SER A 79 -29.53 -17.88 -4.91
C SER A 79 -28.76 -19.15 -4.50
N ILE A 80 -28.87 -19.54 -3.24
CA ILE A 80 -28.30 -20.82 -2.77
C ILE A 80 -29.18 -21.94 -3.33
N ASP A 81 -28.59 -22.76 -4.20
CA ASP A 81 -29.22 -24.01 -4.62
C ASP A 81 -29.02 -25.06 -3.52
N ALA A 82 -30.12 -25.43 -2.86
CA ALA A 82 -30.12 -26.39 -1.78
C ALA A 82 -29.72 -27.81 -2.22
N GLU A 83 -29.80 -28.13 -3.52
CA GLU A 83 -29.33 -29.42 -4.06
C GLU A 83 -27.81 -29.48 -4.21
N LEU A 84 -27.14 -28.33 -4.44
CA LEU A 84 -25.68 -28.21 -4.54
C LEU A 84 -24.96 -28.27 -3.17
N TRP A 85 -25.71 -28.18 -2.06
CA TRP A 85 -25.19 -28.19 -0.68
C TRP A 85 -25.44 -29.51 0.07
N LYS A 86 -26.00 -30.54 -0.59
CA LYS A 86 -26.08 -31.91 -0.06
C LYS A 86 -24.83 -32.71 -0.41
#